data_AF-A0ABD5Z282-F1
#
_entry.id   AF-A0ABD5Z282-F1
#
_cell.length_a   1.000
_cell.length_b   1.000
_cell.length_c   1.000
_cell.angle_alpha   90.00
_cell.angle_beta   90.00
_cell.angle_gamma   90.00
#
_symmetry.space_group_name_H-M   'P 1'
#
loop_
_entity.id
_entity.type
_entity.pdbx_description
1 polymer ?
#
loop_
_entity_poly.entity_id
_entity_poly.type
_entity_poly.pdbx_seq_one_letter_code
_entity_poly.pdbx_strand_id
1 'polypeptide(L)'
;MDLFDVDDRTARLFVLGDVLAILAFVLVGELSHGIDPLARPLYVAETALPFVVGWAFAGSALGAYSVRARESLRVGLPRAFVAWLAADAVAQALRALPFFHGDAALTFYLVAAAFGGALLLGWRALATTVLAR
;
A
#
# COMPACT_ATOMS: atom_id res chain seq x y z
N MET A 1 -2.62 8.01 -25.31
CA MET A 1 -1.85 7.04 -24.52
C MET A 1 -2.47 7.01 -23.15
N ASP A 2 -2.83 5.84 -22.64
CA ASP A 2 -3.35 5.76 -21.28
C ASP A 2 -2.18 5.90 -20.31
N LEU A 3 -2.27 6.83 -19.37
CA LEU A 3 -1.18 7.14 -18.43
C LEU A 3 -0.99 6.00 -17.41
N PHE A 4 -2.04 5.19 -17.21
CA PHE A 4 -2.09 4.12 -16.23
C PHE A 4 -2.46 2.79 -16.91
N ASP A 5 -1.72 1.73 -16.61
CA ASP A 5 -2.03 0.36 -17.04
C ASP A 5 -2.91 -0.32 -15.98
N VAL A 6 -4.21 0.03 -15.99
CA VAL A 6 -5.21 -0.43 -15.03
C VAL A 6 -6.30 -1.22 -15.74
N ASP A 7 -6.48 -2.47 -15.34
CA ASP A 7 -7.56 -3.36 -15.76
C ASP A 7 -8.64 -3.44 -14.67
N ASP A 8 -9.90 -3.19 -15.03
CA ASP A 8 -11.04 -3.16 -14.10
C ASP A 8 -11.18 -4.47 -13.29
N ARG A 9 -10.95 -5.62 -13.94
CA ARG A 9 -11.07 -6.92 -13.27
C ARG A 9 -9.96 -7.10 -12.24
N THR A 10 -8.74 -6.73 -12.60
CA THR A 10 -7.59 -6.73 -11.69
C THR A 10 -7.78 -5.77 -10.52
N ALA A 11 -8.29 -4.56 -10.79
CA ALA A 11 -8.58 -3.58 -9.74
C ALA A 11 -9.63 -4.10 -8.75
N ARG A 12 -10.77 -4.62 -9.24
CA ARG A 12 -11.81 -5.21 -8.38
C ARG A 12 -11.31 -6.37 -7.53
N LEU A 13 -10.35 -7.15 -8.05
CA LEU A 13 -9.75 -8.27 -7.32
C LEU A 13 -8.86 -7.81 -6.16
N PHE A 14 -8.06 -6.76 -6.36
CA PHE A 14 -6.99 -6.41 -5.41
C PHE A 14 -7.26 -5.18 -4.53
N VAL A 15 -7.92 -4.13 -5.05
CA VAL A 15 -7.96 -2.79 -4.42
C VAL A 15 -8.44 -2.83 -2.98
N LEU A 16 -9.55 -3.53 -2.69
CA LEU A 16 -10.09 -3.55 -1.33
C LEU A 16 -9.11 -4.17 -0.35
N GLY A 17 -8.54 -5.34 -0.66
CA GLY A 17 -7.59 -5.99 0.22
C GLY A 17 -6.23 -5.29 0.26
N ASP A 18 -5.83 -4.59 -0.80
CA ASP A 18 -4.63 -3.75 -0.78
C ASP A 18 -4.80 -2.60 0.22
N VAL A 19 -5.95 -1.90 0.18
CA VAL A 19 -6.27 -0.84 1.15
C VAL A 19 -6.35 -1.40 2.56
N LEU A 20 -7.01 -2.54 2.76
CA LEU A 20 -7.09 -3.19 4.08
C LEU A 20 -5.71 -3.63 4.61
N ALA A 21 -4.81 -4.11 3.75
CA ALA A 21 -3.45 -4.48 4.14
C ALA A 21 -2.64 -3.26 4.58
N ILE A 22 -2.74 -2.13 3.87
CA ILE A 22 -2.09 -0.86 4.23
C ILE A 22 -2.66 -0.34 5.55
N LEU A 23 -3.98 -0.34 5.71
CA LEU A 23 -4.63 0.10 6.95
C LEU A 23 -4.24 -0.80 8.12
N ALA A 24 -4.19 -2.13 7.93
CA ALA A 24 -3.75 -3.07 8.95
C ALA A 24 -2.29 -2.83 9.36
N PHE A 25 -1.40 -2.58 8.41
CA PHE A 25 -0.02 -2.20 8.69
C PHE A 25 0.05 -0.97 9.60
N VAL A 26 -0.64 0.11 9.24
CA VAL A 26 -0.65 1.34 10.04
C VAL A 26 -1.27 1.11 11.41
N LEU A 27 -2.44 0.48 11.48
CA LEU A 27 -3.14 0.24 12.75
C LEU A 27 -2.30 -0.59 13.72
N VAL A 28 -1.67 -1.67 13.24
CA VAL A 28 -0.79 -2.51 14.08
C VAL A 28 0.46 -1.74 14.51
N GLY A 29 1.04 -0.93 13.63
CA GLY A 29 2.17 -0.07 13.95
C GLY A 29 1.83 0.95 15.05
N GLU A 30 0.70 1.64 14.91
CA GLU A 30 0.22 2.64 15.87
C GLU A 30 -0.05 2.01 17.24
N LEU A 31 -0.73 0.87 17.28
CA LEU A 31 -0.93 0.10 18.51
C LEU A 31 0.40 -0.32 19.15
N SER A 32 1.39 -0.72 18.35
CA SER A 32 2.73 -1.08 18.83
C SER A 32 3.49 0.12 19.42
N HIS A 33 3.14 1.33 19.02
CA HIS A 33 3.65 2.59 19.59
C HIS A 33 2.78 3.14 20.73
N GLY A 34 1.80 2.38 21.22
CA GLY A 34 0.92 2.79 22.31
C GLY A 34 -0.14 3.81 21.91
N ILE A 35 -0.40 3.97 20.61
CA ILE A 35 -1.44 4.87 20.10
C ILE A 35 -2.74 4.09 19.96
N ASP A 36 -3.75 4.48 20.75
CA ASP A 36 -5.10 3.94 20.63
C ASP A 36 -5.82 4.59 19.42
N PRO A 37 -6.17 3.80 18.37
CA PRO A 37 -6.85 4.32 17.19
C PRO A 37 -8.25 4.88 17.47
N LEU A 38 -8.93 4.40 18.52
CA LEU A 38 -10.25 4.90 18.89
C LEU A 38 -10.15 6.22 19.64
N ALA A 39 -9.11 6.40 20.44
CA ALA A 39 -8.84 7.65 21.13
C ALA A 39 -8.25 8.73 20.19
N ARG A 40 -7.46 8.32 19.18
CA ARG A 40 -6.78 9.24 18.25
C ARG A 40 -7.04 8.88 16.77
N PRO A 41 -8.30 8.88 16.31
CA PRO A 41 -8.63 8.43 14.96
C PRO A 41 -8.05 9.32 13.86
N LEU A 42 -8.00 10.65 14.07
CA LEU A 42 -7.40 11.57 13.11
C LEU A 42 -5.90 11.37 12.97
N TYR A 43 -5.19 11.12 14.07
CA TYR A 43 -3.76 10.82 14.06
C TYR A 43 -3.48 9.59 13.18
N VAL A 44 -4.24 8.51 13.39
CA VAL A 44 -4.09 7.27 12.62
C VAL A 44 -4.46 7.49 11.15
N ALA A 45 -5.50 8.26 10.87
CA ALA A 45 -5.89 8.61 9.51
C ALA A 45 -4.80 9.43 8.79
N GLU A 46 -4.20 10.41 9.47
CA GLU A 46 -3.08 11.21 8.95
C GLU A 46 -1.81 10.37 8.73
N THR A 47 -1.57 9.32 9.52
CA THR A 47 -0.50 8.35 9.26
C THR A 47 -0.82 7.49 8.03
N ALA A 48 -2.05 7.00 7.89
CA ALA A 48 -2.44 6.03 6.86
C ALA A 48 -2.65 6.66 5.47
N LEU A 49 -3.25 7.85 5.41
CA LEU A 49 -3.67 8.48 4.17
C LEU A 49 -2.52 8.70 3.18
N PRO A 50 -1.31 9.14 3.60
CA PRO A 50 -0.13 9.21 2.72
C PRO A 50 0.18 7.90 1.99
N PHE A 51 0.10 6.75 2.67
CA PHE A 51 0.36 5.44 2.07
C PHE A 51 -0.73 5.02 1.10
N VAL A 52 -2.00 5.27 1.44
CA VAL A 52 -3.13 4.95 0.55
C VAL A 52 -3.07 5.79 -0.73
N VAL A 53 -2.79 7.09 -0.60
CA VAL A 53 -2.62 8.01 -1.74
C VAL A 53 -1.39 7.61 -2.57
N GLY A 54 -0.26 7.35 -1.92
CA GLY A 54 0.96 6.88 -2.57
C GLY A 54 0.71 5.60 -3.35
N TRP A 55 -0.03 4.64 -2.78
CA TRP A 55 -0.36 3.37 -3.42
C TRP A 55 -1.32 3.53 -4.58
N ALA A 56 -2.35 4.36 -4.44
CA ALA A 56 -3.28 4.64 -5.54
C ALA A 56 -2.55 5.20 -6.76
N PHE A 57 -1.60 6.12 -6.55
CA PHE A 57 -0.79 6.70 -7.62
C PHE A 57 0.27 5.73 -8.17
N ALA A 58 1.19 5.27 -7.32
CA ALA A 58 2.33 4.44 -7.74
C ALA A 58 1.90 3.05 -8.21
N GLY A 59 0.90 2.43 -7.56
CA GLY A 59 0.30 1.16 -7.96
C GLY A 59 -0.29 1.22 -9.36
N SER A 60 -1.03 2.29 -9.68
CA SER A 60 -1.59 2.49 -11.02
C SER A 60 -0.51 2.79 -12.04
N ALA A 61 0.44 3.68 -11.71
CA ALA A 61 1.51 4.11 -12.62
C ALA A 61 2.48 2.97 -12.98
N LEU A 62 2.77 2.10 -12.01
CA LEU A 62 3.73 1.01 -12.17
C LEU A 62 3.06 -0.32 -12.55
N GLY A 63 1.77 -0.29 -12.89
CA GLY A 63 1.02 -1.43 -13.45
C GLY A 63 0.71 -2.54 -12.45
N ALA A 64 0.62 -2.21 -11.15
CA ALA A 64 0.17 -3.14 -10.12
C ALA A 64 -1.28 -3.60 -10.32
N TYR A 65 -2.05 -2.89 -11.14
CA TYR A 65 -3.41 -3.26 -11.54
C TYR A 65 -3.54 -3.65 -13.02
N SER A 66 -2.42 -3.97 -13.68
CA SER A 66 -2.44 -4.47 -15.07
C SER A 66 -2.96 -5.90 -15.16
N VAL A 67 -3.43 -6.33 -16.33
CA VAL A 67 -3.82 -7.73 -16.59
C VAL A 67 -2.72 -8.72 -16.19
N ARG A 68 -1.46 -8.40 -16.52
CA ARG A 68 -0.29 -9.24 -16.21
C ARG A 68 -0.07 -9.40 -14.70
N ALA A 69 -0.51 -8.44 -13.89
CA ALA A 69 -0.35 -8.49 -12.44
C ALA A 69 -1.22 -9.57 -11.78
N ARG A 70 -2.37 -9.92 -12.36
CA ARG A 70 -3.23 -11.01 -11.87
C ARG A 70 -2.95 -12.39 -12.51
N GLU A 71 -2.32 -12.43 -13.68
CA GLU A 71 -2.10 -13.68 -14.42
C GLU A 71 -0.89 -14.49 -13.94
N SER A 72 0.07 -13.86 -13.26
CA SER A 72 1.29 -14.53 -12.81
C SER A 72 1.82 -13.92 -11.53
N LEU A 73 1.93 -14.73 -10.46
CA LEU A 73 2.60 -14.30 -9.22
C LEU A 73 4.05 -13.86 -9.45
N ARG A 74 4.75 -14.50 -10.40
CA ARG A 74 6.14 -14.18 -10.74
C ARG A 74 6.29 -12.78 -11.35
N VAL A 75 5.23 -12.24 -11.93
CA VAL A 75 5.21 -10.89 -12.52
C VAL A 75 4.52 -9.91 -11.56
N GLY A 76 3.38 -10.30 -11.01
CA GLY A 76 2.53 -9.47 -10.16
C GLY A 76 3.17 -9.08 -8.84
N LEU A 77 3.81 -10.01 -8.12
CA LEU A 77 4.39 -9.71 -6.81
C LEU A 77 5.59 -8.75 -6.90
N PRO A 78 6.61 -8.97 -7.77
CA PRO A 78 7.70 -7.99 -7.89
C PRO A 78 7.21 -6.61 -8.33
N ARG A 79 6.22 -6.56 -9.22
CA ARG A 79 5.63 -5.30 -9.70
C ARG A 79 4.90 -4.54 -8.60
N ALA A 80 4.08 -5.26 -7.83
CA ALA A 80 3.41 -4.70 -6.66
C ALA A 80 4.42 -4.20 -5.62
N PHE A 81 5.51 -4.95 -5.41
CA PHE A 81 6.55 -4.55 -4.46
C PHE A 81 7.28 -3.28 -4.90
N VAL A 82 7.70 -3.19 -6.16
CA VAL A 82 8.33 -1.96 -6.69
C VAL A 82 7.36 -0.77 -6.60
N ALA A 83 6.09 -0.99 -6.89
CA ALA A 83 5.06 0.03 -6.71
C ALA A 83 4.87 0.43 -5.24
N TRP A 84 5.00 -0.50 -4.31
CA TRP A 84 4.90 -0.24 -2.88
C TRP A 84 6.08 0.59 -2.38
N LEU A 85 7.30 0.30 -2.83
CA LEU A 85 8.48 1.10 -2.49
C LEU A 85 8.32 2.56 -2.98
N ALA A 86 7.79 2.74 -4.19
CA ALA A 86 7.49 4.08 -4.71
C ALA A 86 6.35 4.75 -3.92
N ALA A 87 5.30 4.01 -3.55
CA ALA A 87 4.20 4.51 -2.73
C ALA A 87 4.68 4.95 -1.33
N ASP A 88 5.54 4.15 -0.69
CA ASP A 88 6.14 4.46 0.60
C ASP A 88 7.02 5.71 0.51
N ALA A 89 7.85 5.85 -0.53
CA ALA A 89 8.62 7.06 -0.75
C ALA A 89 7.72 8.31 -0.90
N VAL A 90 6.60 8.18 -1.62
CA VAL A 90 5.58 9.25 -1.72
C VAL A 90 4.95 9.52 -0.35
N ALA A 91 4.63 8.48 0.42
CA ALA A 91 4.06 8.62 1.75
C ALA A 91 5.02 9.37 2.69
N GLN A 92 6.32 9.05 2.69
CA GLN A 92 7.33 9.79 3.44
C GLN A 92 7.42 11.25 2.99
N ALA A 93 7.37 11.52 1.68
CA ALA A 93 7.40 12.89 1.17
C ALA A 93 6.17 13.70 1.60
N LEU A 94 4.98 13.09 1.59
CA LEU A 94 3.75 13.73 2.09
C LEU A 94 3.82 13.97 3.60
N ARG A 95 4.37 13.02 4.35
CA ARG A 95 4.62 13.11 5.79
C ARG A 95 5.58 14.23 6.19
N ALA A 96 6.46 14.67 5.29
CA ALA A 96 7.29 15.86 5.51
C ALA A 96 6.50 17.19 5.40
N LEU A 97 5.23 17.15 4.99
CA LEU A 97 4.37 18.33 4.90
C LEU A 97 3.63 18.56 6.23
N PRO A 98 3.29 19.81 6.58
CA PRO A 98 2.65 20.14 7.86
C PRO A 98 1.20 19.63 7.99
N PHE A 99 0.65 19.00 6.95
CA PHE A 99 -0.72 18.47 6.92
C PHE A 99 -0.84 17.03 7.42
N PHE A 100 0.28 16.33 7.61
CA PHE A 100 0.29 14.92 7.96
C PHE A 100 1.11 14.70 9.22
N HIS A 101 0.68 13.73 10.02
CA HIS A 101 1.38 13.40 11.24
C HIS A 101 2.69 12.66 10.95
N GLY A 102 3.75 13.13 11.61
CA GLY A 102 5.07 12.52 11.69
C GLY A 102 5.91 12.77 10.44
N ASP A 103 7.19 13.08 10.63
CA ASP A 103 8.09 13.46 9.55
C ASP A 103 8.45 12.28 8.62
N ALA A 104 9.13 12.61 7.51
CA ALA A 104 9.83 11.62 6.71
C ALA A 104 10.96 10.97 7.53
N ALA A 105 10.97 9.64 7.60
CA ALA A 105 12.00 8.91 8.33
C ALA A 105 12.47 7.67 7.55
N LEU A 106 13.79 7.53 7.38
CA LEU A 106 14.37 6.37 6.69
C LEU A 106 14.03 5.05 7.40
N THR A 107 14.04 5.04 8.73
CA THR A 107 13.65 3.86 9.52
C THR A 107 12.20 3.48 9.27
N PHE A 108 11.30 4.46 9.18
CA PHE A 108 9.89 4.18 8.92
C PHE A 108 9.68 3.66 7.50
N TYR A 109 10.36 4.24 6.50
CA TYR A 109 10.38 3.72 5.12
C TYR A 109 10.83 2.24 5.09
N LEU A 110 11.92 1.88 5.76
CA LEU A 110 12.40 0.49 5.74
C LEU A 110 11.42 -0.48 6.44
N VAL A 111 10.78 -0.05 7.54
CA VAL A 111 9.75 -0.84 8.24
C VAL A 111 8.49 -0.97 7.39
N ALA A 112 8.03 0.09 6.74
CA ALA A 112 6.85 0.08 5.88
C ALA A 112 7.09 -0.74 4.61
N ALA A 113 8.25 -0.59 3.97
CA ALA A 113 8.71 -1.45 2.87
C ALA A 113 8.63 -2.94 3.24
N ALA A 114 9.11 -3.31 4.44
CA ALA A 114 9.14 -4.71 4.88
C ALA A 114 7.75 -5.23 5.32
N PHE A 115 7.15 -4.64 6.35
CA PHE A 115 5.91 -5.15 6.96
C PHE A 115 4.66 -4.79 6.15
N GLY A 116 4.55 -3.56 5.68
CA GLY A 116 3.49 -3.16 4.76
C GLY A 116 3.58 -3.93 3.45
N GLY A 117 4.80 -4.10 2.92
CA GLY A 117 5.06 -4.92 1.74
C GLY A 117 4.67 -6.38 1.96
N ALA A 118 5.02 -6.99 3.10
CA ALA A 118 4.65 -8.37 3.41
C ALA A 118 3.13 -8.58 3.46
N LEU A 119 2.39 -7.67 4.11
CA LEU A 119 0.92 -7.74 4.18
C LEU A 119 0.28 -7.58 2.79
N LEU A 120 0.73 -6.59 2.02
CA LEU A 120 0.23 -6.30 0.67
C LEU A 120 0.50 -7.46 -0.30
N LEU A 121 1.73 -7.96 -0.32
CA LEU A 121 2.13 -9.08 -1.19
C LEU A 121 1.49 -10.39 -0.75
N GLY A 122 1.34 -10.61 0.56
CA GLY A 122 0.63 -11.76 1.12
C GLY A 122 -0.83 -11.81 0.68
N TRP A 123 -1.53 -10.66 0.77
CA TRP A 123 -2.88 -10.52 0.24
C TRP A 123 -2.95 -10.83 -1.26
N ARG A 124 -2.07 -10.21 -2.06
CA ARG A 124 -2.07 -10.42 -3.52
C ARG A 124 -1.78 -11.85 -3.92
N ALA A 125 -0.88 -12.53 -3.19
CA ALA A 125 -0.62 -13.95 -3.38
C ALA A 125 -1.86 -14.81 -3.09
N LEU A 126 -2.55 -14.53 -1.97
CA LEU A 126 -3.77 -15.21 -1.58
C LEU A 126 -4.90 -14.98 -2.60
N ALA A 127 -5.19 -13.72 -2.95
CA ALA A 127 -6.24 -13.38 -3.90
C ALA A 127 -5.99 -14.00 -5.28
N THR A 128 -4.75 -14.01 -5.76
CA THR A 128 -4.41 -14.65 -7.04
C THR A 128 -4.61 -16.16 -7.01
N THR A 129 -4.28 -16.83 -5.90
CA THR A 129 -4.35 -18.31 -5.82
C THR A 129 -5.76 -18.84 -5.51
N VAL A 130 -6.58 -18.04 -4.83
CA VAL A 130 -7.93 -18.42 -4.36
C VAL A 130 -9.04 -17.83 -5.23
N LEU A 131 -8.94 -16.55 -5.58
CA LEU A 131 -10.04 -15.77 -6.18
C LEU A 131 -9.89 -15.56 -7.70
N ALA A 132 -8.68 -15.65 -8.25
CA ALA A 132 -8.43 -15.46 -9.68
C ALA A 132 -8.61 -16.73 -10.53
N ARG A 133 -9.31 -17.75 -9.99
CA ARG A 133 -9.69 -18.98 -10.71
C ARG A 133 -10.82 -18.74 -11.69
#